data_AF-A0A7U7GE20-F1
#
_entry.id   AF-A0A7U7GE20-F1
#
_cell.length_a   1.000
_cell.length_b   1.000
_cell.length_c   1.000
_cell.angle_alpha   90.00
_cell.angle_beta   90.00
_cell.angle_gamma   90.00
#
_symmetry.space_group_name_H-M   'P 1'
#
loop_
_entity.id
_entity.type
_entity.pdbx_description
1 polymer ?
#
loop_
_entity_poly.entity_id
_entity_poly.type
_entity_poly.pdbx_seq_one_letter_code
_entity_poly.pdbx_strand_id
1 'polypeptide(L)'
;MSRIESCRLVAVKEPLEKDITMQVFSEAWMHEYARLWNAEQAMVRELIRQRFNAVIGYGFLDQRKPHGILRVAHGIAKQANHYDDCELNWDLRAAPSDWAQWLGQGFNLSNLLVAVGTQRLQVWKGDHRQILRKPPLVNALLRAFALMTQVRVGELLTHDD
;
A
#
# COMPACT_ATOMS: atom_id res chain seq x y z
N MET A 1 -45.87 -27.03 -11.11
CA MET A 1 -44.86 -27.50 -10.13
C MET A 1 -43.52 -26.92 -10.53
N SER A 2 -42.83 -26.36 -9.54
CA SER A 2 -41.63 -25.54 -9.65
C SER A 2 -40.39 -26.37 -10.01
N ARG A 3 -39.52 -25.87 -10.91
CA ARG A 3 -38.16 -25.43 -10.55
C ARG A 3 -37.41 -24.89 -11.78
N ILE A 4 -37.00 -23.64 -11.61
CA ILE A 4 -36.07 -22.82 -12.38
C ILE A 4 -34.76 -23.57 -12.62
N GLU A 5 -34.37 -23.76 -13.87
CA GLU A 5 -32.98 -24.05 -14.23
C GLU A 5 -32.19 -22.76 -14.12
N SER A 6 -31.46 -22.65 -13.01
CA SER A 6 -30.58 -21.52 -12.70
C SER A 6 -29.44 -21.47 -13.72
N CYS A 7 -29.51 -20.46 -14.58
CA CYS A 7 -28.48 -20.11 -15.54
C CYS A 7 -27.16 -19.83 -14.78
N ARG A 8 -26.11 -20.54 -15.19
CA ARG A 8 -24.78 -20.55 -14.60
C ARG A 8 -24.15 -19.15 -14.71
N LEU A 9 -24.14 -18.41 -13.60
CA LEU A 9 -23.38 -17.17 -13.46
C LEU A 9 -21.88 -17.53 -13.43
N VAL A 10 -21.21 -17.51 -14.59
CA VAL A 10 -19.76 -17.63 -14.66
C VAL A 10 -19.18 -16.32 -14.13
N ALA A 11 -18.41 -16.43 -13.05
CA ALA A 11 -17.81 -15.31 -12.34
C ALA A 11 -16.79 -14.58 -13.23
N VAL A 12 -17.18 -13.42 -13.74
CA VAL A 12 -16.26 -12.43 -14.31
C VAL A 12 -15.57 -11.71 -13.14
N LYS A 13 -14.67 -12.40 -12.41
CA LYS A 13 -13.84 -11.78 -11.35
C LYS A 13 -12.34 -11.77 -11.66
N GLU A 14 -11.88 -12.66 -12.53
CA GLU A 14 -10.45 -12.90 -12.76
C GLU A 14 -9.70 -11.87 -13.64
N PRO A 15 -10.33 -11.08 -14.55
CA PRO A 15 -9.58 -10.06 -15.31
C PRO A 15 -9.26 -8.81 -14.47
N LEU A 16 -10.22 -8.36 -13.66
CA LEU A 16 -10.13 -7.10 -12.92
C LEU A 16 -9.10 -7.16 -11.77
N GLU A 17 -8.98 -8.31 -11.09
CA GLU A 17 -7.99 -8.50 -10.03
C GLU A 17 -6.55 -8.50 -10.56
N LYS A 18 -6.35 -8.92 -11.83
CA LYS A 18 -5.04 -8.96 -12.49
C LYS A 18 -4.53 -7.57 -12.90
N ASP A 19 -5.40 -6.71 -13.43
CA ASP A 19 -5.01 -5.34 -13.81
C ASP A 19 -4.74 -4.46 -12.59
N ILE A 20 -5.52 -4.60 -11.52
CA ILE A 20 -5.29 -3.87 -10.27
C ILE A 20 -3.95 -4.29 -9.64
N THR A 21 -3.64 -5.59 -9.62
CA THR A 21 -2.37 -6.08 -9.06
C THR A 21 -1.13 -5.68 -9.88
N MET A 22 -1.27 -5.47 -11.20
CA MET A 22 -0.16 -4.96 -12.02
C MET A 22 0.15 -3.47 -11.81
N GLN A 23 -0.83 -2.66 -11.38
CA GLN A 23 -0.62 -1.23 -11.19
C GLN A 23 -0.19 -0.84 -9.77
N VAL A 24 -0.51 -1.65 -8.75
CA VAL A 24 -0.18 -1.36 -7.36
C VAL A 24 1.34 -1.40 -7.16
N PHE A 25 1.88 -0.36 -6.53
CA PHE A 25 3.32 -0.10 -6.35
C PHE A 25 4.11 0.21 -7.64
N SER A 26 3.47 0.34 -8.80
CA SER A 26 4.11 0.92 -9.99
C SER A 26 4.59 2.34 -9.72
N GLU A 27 5.53 2.85 -10.53
CA GLU A 27 6.02 4.23 -10.37
C GLU A 27 4.90 5.28 -10.39
N ALA A 28 3.94 5.18 -11.32
CA ALA A 28 2.80 6.09 -11.37
C ALA A 28 1.95 6.03 -10.08
N TRP A 29 1.72 4.82 -9.56
CA TRP A 29 1.00 4.62 -8.31
C TRP A 29 1.76 5.20 -7.11
N MET A 30 3.08 4.95 -7.04
CA MET A 30 3.94 5.45 -5.97
C MET A 30 4.04 6.98 -5.97
N HIS A 31 4.11 7.61 -7.14
CA HIS A 31 4.08 9.07 -7.27
C HIS A 31 2.77 9.66 -6.76
N GLU A 32 1.62 9.10 -7.15
CA GLU A 32 0.32 9.56 -6.66
C GLU A 32 0.19 9.34 -5.14
N TYR A 33 0.69 8.21 -4.64
CA TYR A 33 0.74 7.94 -3.21
C TYR A 33 1.58 8.97 -2.44
N ALA A 34 2.75 9.36 -2.95
CA ALA A 34 3.57 10.41 -2.36
C ALA A 34 2.90 11.80 -2.40
N ARG A 35 2.14 12.09 -3.46
CA ARG A 35 1.34 13.32 -3.54
C ARG A 35 0.28 13.35 -2.44
N LEU A 36 -0.48 12.25 -2.27
CA LEU A 36 -1.48 12.10 -1.21
C LEU A 36 -0.85 12.15 0.19
N TRP A 37 0.31 11.51 0.38
CA TRP A 37 1.09 11.58 1.61
C TRP A 37 1.38 13.02 2.01
N ASN A 38 1.92 13.81 1.08
CA ASN A 38 2.30 15.20 1.33
C ASN A 38 1.08 16.13 1.49
N ALA A 39 -0.07 15.77 0.92
CA ALA A 39 -1.32 16.51 1.06
C ALA A 39 -2.01 16.29 2.43
N GLU A 40 -1.76 15.16 3.11
CA GLU A 40 -2.33 14.87 4.42
C GLU A 40 -1.56 15.62 5.53
N GLN A 41 -1.97 16.89 5.73
CA GLN A 41 -1.30 17.80 6.65
C GLN A 41 -1.28 17.31 8.10
N ALA A 42 -2.26 16.52 8.56
CA ALA A 42 -2.27 16.03 9.94
C ALA A 42 -1.17 14.99 10.14
N MET A 43 -1.02 14.06 9.20
CA MET A 43 0.05 13.05 9.21
C MET A 43 1.43 13.70 9.08
N VAL A 44 1.61 14.55 8.06
CA VAL A 44 2.91 15.18 7.79
C VAL A 44 3.38 16.03 8.97
N ARG A 45 2.49 16.80 9.60
CA ARG A 45 2.85 17.60 10.78
C ARG A 45 3.34 16.74 11.95
N GLU A 46 2.68 15.63 12.23
CA GLU A 46 3.12 14.69 13.26
C GLU A 46 4.48 14.07 12.91
N LEU A 47 4.66 13.64 11.67
CA LEU A 47 5.93 13.04 11.22
C LEU A 47 7.09 14.05 11.25
N ILE A 48 6.85 15.32 10.92
CA ILE A 48 7.83 16.40 11.06
C ILE A 48 8.23 16.58 12.52
N ARG A 49 7.26 16.64 13.46
CA ARG A 49 7.52 16.75 14.91
C ARG A 49 8.41 15.61 15.42
N GLN A 50 8.19 14.41 14.90
CA GLN A 50 8.98 13.22 15.24
C GLN A 50 10.31 13.13 14.49
N ARG A 51 10.63 14.09 13.60
CA ARG A 51 11.78 14.06 12.68
C ARG A 51 11.91 12.72 11.96
N PHE A 52 10.77 12.19 11.51
CA PHE A 52 10.68 10.86 10.94
C PHE A 52 11.43 10.80 9.60
N ASN A 53 12.35 9.84 9.48
CA ASN A 53 13.05 9.51 8.25
C ASN A 53 12.93 8.02 8.04
N ALA A 54 12.52 7.61 6.84
CA ALA A 54 12.40 6.20 6.49
C ALA A 54 12.45 5.98 4.98
N VAL A 55 13.12 4.92 4.58
CA VAL A 55 13.00 4.30 3.27
C VAL A 55 12.13 3.06 3.44
N ILE A 56 10.95 3.06 2.80
CA ILE A 56 9.96 2.00 2.91
C ILE A 56 9.81 1.33 1.56
N GLY A 57 10.07 0.03 1.50
CA GLY A 57 9.80 -0.83 0.35
C GLY A 57 8.44 -1.49 0.49
N TYR A 58 7.69 -1.52 -0.60
CA TYR A 58 6.42 -2.23 -0.73
C TYR A 58 6.54 -3.28 -1.80
N GLY A 59 6.11 -4.51 -1.50
CA GLY A 59 6.16 -5.58 -2.47
C GLY A 59 5.31 -6.79 -2.12
N PHE A 60 5.57 -7.84 -2.87
CA PHE A 60 4.83 -9.10 -2.80
C PHE A 60 5.71 -10.21 -2.21
N LEU A 61 5.09 -11.18 -1.54
CA LEU A 61 5.78 -12.29 -0.87
C LEU A 61 6.51 -13.25 -1.84
N ASP A 62 6.02 -13.34 -3.07
CA ASP A 62 6.58 -14.16 -4.15
C ASP A 62 7.76 -13.48 -4.88
N GLN A 63 8.02 -12.19 -4.61
CA GLN A 63 9.08 -11.42 -5.25
C GLN A 63 10.27 -11.19 -4.32
N ARG A 64 11.48 -11.43 -4.84
CA ARG A 64 12.73 -11.22 -4.07
C ARG A 64 12.95 -9.76 -3.67
N LYS A 65 12.65 -8.83 -4.58
CA LYS A 65 12.82 -7.39 -4.38
C LYS A 65 11.45 -6.74 -4.20
N PRO A 66 11.35 -5.62 -3.45
CA PRO A 66 10.11 -4.86 -3.40
C PRO A 66 9.84 -4.27 -4.77
N HIS A 67 8.58 -3.97 -5.03
CA HIS A 67 8.16 -3.45 -6.32
C HIS A 67 8.31 -1.92 -6.37
N GLY A 68 7.91 -1.24 -5.30
CA GLY A 68 7.98 0.21 -5.16
C GLY A 68 8.66 0.64 -3.86
N ILE A 69 9.16 1.87 -3.85
CA ILE A 69 9.72 2.52 -2.66
C ILE A 69 9.09 3.86 -2.38
N LEU A 70 9.04 4.21 -1.10
CA LEU A 70 8.74 5.53 -0.60
C LEU A 70 9.88 5.99 0.30
N ARG A 71 10.54 7.08 -0.10
CA ARG A 71 11.60 7.74 0.67
C ARG A 71 11.01 8.95 1.38
N VAL A 72 10.86 8.85 2.69
CA VAL A 72 10.34 9.91 3.57
C VAL A 72 11.51 10.58 4.27
N ALA A 73 11.65 11.89 4.10
CA ALA A 73 12.63 12.70 4.81
C ALA A 73 11.94 13.81 5.59
N HIS A 74 12.23 13.90 6.88
CA HIS A 74 11.60 14.84 7.82
C HIS A 74 10.06 14.81 7.75
N GLY A 75 9.48 13.61 7.62
CA GLY A 75 8.03 13.40 7.54
C GLY A 75 7.37 13.69 6.19
N ILE A 76 8.12 14.16 5.19
CA ILE A 76 7.64 14.46 3.84
C ILE A 76 8.11 13.36 2.88
N ALA A 77 7.23 12.85 2.02
CA ALA A 77 7.61 11.98 0.92
C ALA A 77 8.45 12.77 -0.10
N LYS A 78 9.73 12.42 -0.22
CA LYS A 78 10.69 13.07 -1.13
C LYS A 78 10.84 12.34 -2.45
N GLN A 79 10.71 11.02 -2.44
CA GLN A 79 10.86 10.18 -3.61
C GLN A 79 9.89 9.01 -3.49
N ALA A 80 9.26 8.65 -4.60
CA ALA A 80 8.42 7.47 -4.66
C ALA A 80 8.41 6.90 -6.08
N ASN A 81 9.04 5.76 -6.27
CA ASN A 81 9.32 5.19 -7.58
C ASN A 81 9.53 3.67 -7.45
N HIS A 82 9.93 3.01 -8.54
CA HIS A 82 10.36 1.61 -8.47
C HIS A 82 11.56 1.42 -7.54
N TYR A 83 11.65 0.23 -6.94
CA TYR A 83 12.77 -0.12 -6.07
C TYR A 83 14.11 -0.05 -6.82
N ASP A 84 15.05 0.72 -6.27
CA ASP A 84 16.34 1.07 -6.85
C ASP A 84 17.53 0.40 -6.12
N ASP A 85 17.31 -0.77 -5.50
CA ASP A 85 18.32 -1.50 -4.70
C ASP A 85 18.91 -0.71 -3.52
N CYS A 86 18.22 0.34 -3.08
CA CYS A 86 18.65 1.13 -1.93
C CYS A 86 18.47 0.41 -0.59
N GLU A 87 19.17 0.92 0.42
CA GLU A 87 18.98 0.42 1.78
C GLU A 87 17.59 0.80 2.32
N LEU A 88 16.75 -0.22 2.50
CA LEU A 88 15.44 -0.06 3.12
C LEU A 88 15.55 0.00 4.64
N ASN A 89 14.84 0.93 5.27
CA ASN A 89 14.57 0.86 6.70
C ASN A 89 13.45 -0.13 7.00
N TRP A 90 12.50 -0.26 6.05
CA TRP A 90 11.30 -1.06 6.16
C TRP A 90 11.04 -1.80 4.86
N ASP A 91 10.78 -3.09 4.92
CA ASP A 91 10.36 -3.89 3.76
C ASP A 91 9.04 -4.62 4.10
N LEU A 92 7.94 -4.17 3.49
CA LEU A 92 6.59 -4.65 3.74
C LEU A 92 6.10 -5.54 2.60
N ARG A 93 5.76 -6.78 2.94
CA ARG A 93 5.34 -7.81 1.98
C ARG A 93 4.01 -8.43 2.36
N ALA A 94 3.14 -8.61 1.37
CA ALA A 94 1.92 -9.38 1.50
C ALA A 94 1.59 -10.08 0.19
N ALA A 95 0.60 -10.98 0.19
CA ALA A 95 0.14 -11.58 -1.06
C ALA A 95 -0.55 -10.51 -1.94
N PRO A 96 -0.53 -10.65 -3.28
CA PRO A 96 -1.26 -9.74 -4.16
C PRO A 96 -2.75 -9.65 -3.82
N SER A 97 -3.37 -10.78 -3.45
CA SER A 97 -4.78 -10.85 -3.02
C SER A 97 -5.03 -10.10 -1.71
N ASP A 98 -4.08 -10.12 -0.77
CA ASP A 98 -4.16 -9.37 0.48
C ASP A 98 -4.13 -7.86 0.19
N TRP A 99 -3.16 -7.42 -0.63
CA TRP A 99 -3.07 -6.02 -1.06
C TRP A 99 -4.34 -5.56 -1.77
N ALA A 100 -4.83 -6.34 -2.75
CA ALA A 100 -6.06 -6.02 -3.47
C ALA A 100 -7.26 -5.91 -2.53
N GLN A 101 -7.40 -6.85 -1.57
CA GLN A 101 -8.47 -6.80 -0.57
C GLN A 101 -8.39 -5.52 0.27
N TRP A 102 -7.20 -5.16 0.77
CA TRP A 102 -7.00 -3.99 1.62
C TRP A 102 -7.21 -2.67 0.88
N LEU A 103 -6.79 -2.59 -0.38
CA LEU A 103 -6.98 -1.41 -1.21
C LEU A 103 -8.45 -1.24 -1.63
N GLY A 104 -9.17 -2.34 -1.85
CA GLY A 104 -10.59 -2.32 -2.22
C GLY A 104 -11.55 -2.09 -1.05
N GLN A 105 -11.27 -2.67 0.12
CA GLN A 105 -12.17 -2.62 1.29
C GLN A 105 -11.76 -1.57 2.33
N GLY A 106 -10.55 -1.06 2.22
CA GLY A 106 -9.97 -0.18 3.22
C GLY A 106 -9.21 -0.95 4.32
N PHE A 107 -8.31 -0.23 4.97
CA PHE A 107 -7.42 -0.77 5.97
C PHE A 107 -7.65 -0.07 7.32
N ASN A 108 -8.05 -0.83 8.34
CA ASN A 108 -8.28 -0.31 9.69
C ASN A 108 -7.31 -0.97 10.69
N LEU A 109 -7.23 -0.44 11.92
CA LEU A 109 -6.31 -0.93 12.95
C LEU A 109 -6.53 -2.42 13.27
N SER A 110 -7.79 -2.88 13.31
CA SER A 110 -8.11 -4.28 13.56
C SER A 110 -7.55 -5.19 12.45
N ASN A 111 -7.71 -4.81 11.19
CA ASN A 111 -7.19 -5.55 10.04
C ASN A 111 -5.67 -5.54 10.02
N LEU A 112 -5.02 -4.43 10.38
CA LEU A 112 -3.57 -4.36 10.52
C LEU A 112 -3.06 -5.33 11.61
N LEU A 113 -3.67 -5.32 12.79
CA LEU A 113 -3.29 -6.19 13.90
C LEU A 113 -3.46 -7.68 13.53
N VAL A 114 -4.58 -8.03 12.88
CA VAL A 114 -4.80 -9.39 12.37
C VAL A 114 -3.79 -9.75 11.29
N ALA A 115 -3.54 -8.87 10.31
CA ALA A 115 -2.61 -9.13 9.21
C ALA A 115 -1.18 -9.36 9.71
N VAL A 116 -0.71 -8.56 10.67
CA VAL A 116 0.61 -8.74 11.29
C VAL A 116 0.62 -9.99 12.17
N GLY A 117 -0.41 -10.21 12.99
CA GLY A 117 -0.50 -11.38 13.88
C GLY A 117 -0.62 -12.72 13.15
N THR A 118 -1.22 -12.73 11.96
CA THR A 118 -1.36 -13.91 11.09
C THR A 118 -0.27 -13.99 10.02
N GLN A 119 0.72 -13.09 10.04
CA GLN A 119 1.81 -13.02 9.06
C GLN A 119 1.35 -12.84 7.60
N ARG A 120 0.12 -12.35 7.36
CA ARG A 120 -0.33 -11.92 6.02
C ARG A 120 0.40 -10.65 5.57
N LEU A 121 0.68 -9.75 6.51
CA LEU A 121 1.61 -8.64 6.31
C LEU A 121 2.94 -8.98 7.01
N GLN A 122 3.97 -9.25 6.23
CA GLN A 122 5.30 -9.56 6.71
C GLN A 122 6.22 -8.35 6.60
N VAL A 123 7.03 -8.16 7.63
CA VAL A 123 8.09 -7.16 7.65
C VAL A 123 9.41 -7.88 7.45
N TRP A 124 9.94 -7.90 6.23
CA TRP A 124 11.17 -8.62 5.89
C TRP A 124 12.42 -7.88 6.38
N LYS A 125 12.35 -6.54 6.43
CA LYS A 125 13.39 -5.67 6.98
C LYS A 125 12.74 -4.57 7.82
N GLY A 126 13.38 -4.22 8.93
CA GLY A 126 12.93 -3.14 9.82
C GLY A 126 12.40 -3.63 11.16
N ASP A 127 12.52 -2.76 12.16
CA ASP A 127 12.04 -3.02 13.52
C ASP A 127 10.66 -2.38 13.74
N HIS A 128 9.61 -3.09 13.31
CA HIS A 128 8.19 -2.72 13.52
C HIS A 128 7.83 -2.38 14.97
N ARG A 129 8.61 -2.85 15.94
CA ARG A 129 8.40 -2.52 17.34
C ARG A 129 8.70 -1.06 17.66
N GLN A 130 9.54 -0.36 16.88
CA GLN A 130 9.84 1.06 17.09
C GLN A 130 8.66 1.98 16.75
N ILE A 131 7.88 1.64 15.72
CA ILE A 131 6.66 2.38 15.35
C ILE A 131 5.54 2.04 16.34
N LEU A 132 5.33 0.75 16.64
CA LEU A 132 4.24 0.32 17.52
C LEU A 132 4.38 0.85 18.96
N ARG A 133 5.59 1.17 19.42
CA ARG A 133 5.85 1.79 20.73
C ARG A 133 5.56 3.29 20.78
N LYS A 134 5.32 3.95 19.64
CA LYS A 134 5.06 5.40 19.56
C LYS A 134 3.64 5.65 19.04
N PRO A 135 2.65 5.92 19.91
CA PRO A 135 1.25 6.09 19.51
C PRO A 135 1.03 7.09 18.37
N PRO A 136 1.72 8.26 18.31
CA PRO A 136 1.58 9.17 17.17
C PRO A 136 2.04 8.59 15.84
N LEU A 137 3.06 7.73 15.82
CA LEU A 137 3.54 7.07 14.60
C LEU A 137 2.58 5.96 14.16
N VAL A 138 1.92 5.27 15.09
CA VAL A 138 0.86 4.31 14.76
C VAL A 138 -0.30 5.02 14.05
N ASN A 139 -0.72 6.19 14.55
CA ASN A 139 -1.75 6.98 13.88
C ASN A 139 -1.31 7.45 12.48
N ALA A 140 -0.06 7.88 12.33
CA ALA A 140 0.49 8.23 11.03
C ALA A 140 0.53 7.02 10.07
N LEU A 141 0.88 5.83 10.57
CA LEU A 141 0.87 4.58 9.80
C LEU A 141 -0.55 4.23 9.31
N LEU A 142 -1.56 4.32 10.18
CA LEU A 142 -2.96 4.08 9.79
C LEU A 142 -3.42 5.06 8.71
N ARG A 143 -3.06 6.34 8.84
CA ARG A 143 -3.33 7.35 7.78
C ARG A 143 -2.60 7.01 6.50
N ALA A 144 -1.34 6.62 6.57
CA ALA A 144 -0.55 6.21 5.41
C ALA A 144 -1.22 5.06 4.65
N PHE A 145 -1.75 4.04 5.33
CA PHE A 145 -2.53 2.97 4.68
C PHE A 145 -3.87 3.47 4.13
N ALA A 146 -4.58 4.35 4.85
CA ALA A 146 -5.83 4.93 4.38
C ALA A 146 -5.65 5.83 3.14
N LEU A 147 -4.46 6.38 2.91
CA LEU A 147 -4.15 7.11 1.68
C LEU A 147 -3.94 6.17 0.48
N MET A 148 -3.46 4.94 0.70
CA MET A 148 -3.26 3.97 -0.38
C MET A 148 -4.57 3.62 -1.09
N THR A 149 -5.69 3.58 -0.36
CA THR A 149 -7.03 3.30 -0.92
C THR A 149 -7.58 4.46 -1.75
N GLN A 150 -7.00 5.64 -1.59
CA GLN A 150 -7.35 6.87 -2.31
C GLN A 150 -6.48 7.10 -3.54
N VAL A 151 -5.42 6.31 -3.72
CA VAL A 151 -4.61 6.39 -4.94
C VAL A 151 -5.51 6.08 -6.13
N ARG A 152 -5.51 7.00 -7.09
CA ARG A 152 -6.20 6.87 -8.37
C ARG A 152 -5.16 7.08 -9.45
N VAL A 153 -4.64 5.98 -9.98
CA VAL A 153 -3.88 6.05 -11.23
C VAL A 153 -4.92 6.07 -12.33
N GLY A 154 -5.24 7.26 -12.82
CA GLY A 154 -6.05 7.39 -14.03
C GLY A 154 -5.27 6.77 -15.19
N GLU A 155 -5.95 5.99 -16.03
CA GLU A 155 -5.52 5.76 -17.41
C GLU A 155 -4.97 7.08 -17.94
N LEU A 156 -3.64 7.12 -18.16
CA LEU A 156 -3.05 8.11 -19.03
C LEU A 156 -3.74 7.93 -20.36
N LEU A 157 -4.60 8.90 -20.67
CA LEU A 157 -5.26 9.15 -21.94
C LEU A 157 -4.60 8.38 -23.09
N THR A 158 -5.15 7.23 -23.44
CA THR A 158 -5.13 6.77 -24.84
C THR A 158 -6.06 7.73 -25.58
N HIS A 159 -5.57 8.93 -25.89
CA HIS A 159 -6.03 9.61 -27.08
C HIS A 159 -5.25 8.96 -28.22
N ASP A 160 -5.91 8.00 -28.87
CA ASP A 160 -5.69 7.71 -30.27
C ASP A 160 -5.79 9.03 -31.05
N ASP A 161 -4.68 9.43 -31.69
CA ASP A 161 -4.65 10.29 -32.88
C ASP A 161 -3.50 9.83 -33.79
#